data_AF-A0A925I0Y7-F1
#
_entry.id   AF-A0A925I0Y7-F1
#
_cell.length_a   1.000
_cell.length_b   1.000
_cell.length_c   1.000
_cell.angle_alpha   90.00
_cell.angle_beta   90.00
_cell.angle_gamma   90.00
#
_symmetry.space_group_name_H-M   'P 1'
#
loop_
_entity.id
_entity.type
_entity.pdbx_description
1 polymer ?
#
loop_
_entity_poly.entity_id
_entity_poly.type
_entity_poly.pdbx_seq_one_letter_code
_entity_poly.pdbx_strand_id
1 'polypeptide(L)'
;VRDELRKILDELEHRMLLPASHPLIRVVAAEKEVTATFLPDGRRWVFPKDDCVILPVANTTAELLANWIGMRLLSALELRTGSRPERVQIGVDENNGQWGICELTGE
;
A
#
# COMPACT_ATOMS: atom_id res chain seq x y z
N VAL A 1 0.39 18.17 5.15
CA VAL A 1 0.69 17.27 4.02
C VAL A 1 1.97 16.48 4.24
N ARG A 2 3.17 17.10 4.14
CA ARG A 2 4.46 16.39 4.27
C ARG A 2 4.54 15.43 5.46
N ASP A 3 4.18 15.91 6.65
CA ASP A 3 4.35 15.11 7.87
C ASP A 3 3.37 13.92 7.93
N GLU A 4 2.16 14.04 7.36
CA GLU A 4 1.23 12.90 7.25
C GLU A 4 1.67 11.91 6.19
N LEU A 5 2.15 12.40 5.05
CA LEU A 5 2.69 11.54 4.00
C LEU A 5 3.88 10.74 4.52
N ARG A 6 4.79 11.38 5.29
CA ARG A 6 5.93 10.70 5.89
C ARG A 6 5.49 9.55 6.80
N LYS A 7 4.55 9.78 7.72
CA LYS A 7 4.02 8.72 8.58
C LYS A 7 3.48 7.52 7.79
N ILE A 8 2.79 7.76 6.68
CA ILE A 8 2.28 6.70 5.80
C ILE A 8 3.43 5.94 5.13
N LEU A 9 4.47 6.64 4.66
CA LEU A 9 5.62 6.01 4.01
C LEU A 9 6.51 5.24 5.00
N ASP A 10 6.66 5.73 6.23
CA ASP A 10 7.42 5.06 7.30
C ASP A 10 6.82 3.67 7.63
N GLU A 11 5.51 3.47 7.42
CA GLU A 11 4.87 2.15 7.54
C GLU A 11 5.31 1.17 6.45
N LEU A 12 5.71 1.67 5.27
CA LEU A 12 6.08 0.87 4.10
C LEU A 12 7.59 0.67 3.96
N GLU A 13 8.38 1.54 4.59
CA GLU A 13 9.83 1.59 4.44
C GLU A 13 10.51 0.30 4.90
N HIS A 14 11.42 -0.25 4.10
CA HIS A 14 12.15 -1.50 4.41
C HIS A 14 11.25 -2.71 4.72
N ARG A 15 10.05 -2.77 4.12
CA ARG A 15 9.10 -3.89 4.26
C ARG A 15 8.81 -4.58 2.94
N MET A 16 8.53 -5.87 3.03
CA MET A 16 7.89 -6.64 1.97
C MET A 16 6.40 -6.29 1.93
N LEU A 17 5.97 -5.65 0.84
CA LEU A 17 4.56 -5.33 0.61
C LEU A 17 3.84 -6.56 0.06
N LEU A 18 2.76 -6.98 0.73
CA LEU A 18 2.00 -8.17 0.36
C LEU A 18 0.53 -7.82 0.13
N PRO A 19 -0.07 -8.23 -1.01
CA PRO A 19 -1.45 -7.90 -1.34
C PRO A 19 -2.44 -8.83 -0.62
N ALA A 20 -3.38 -8.27 0.14
CA ALA A 20 -4.39 -9.03 0.86
C ALA A 20 -5.53 -9.55 -0.02
N SER A 21 -5.80 -8.89 -1.16
CA SER A 21 -6.95 -9.19 -2.02
C SER A 21 -6.58 -9.72 -3.41
N HIS A 22 -5.34 -10.18 -3.60
CA HIS A 22 -4.93 -10.80 -4.85
C HIS A 22 -5.73 -12.11 -5.09
N PRO A 23 -6.32 -12.32 -6.28
CA PRO A 23 -7.17 -13.49 -6.54
C PRO A 23 -6.40 -14.83 -6.51
N LEU A 24 -5.13 -14.80 -6.88
CA LEU A 24 -4.28 -16.00 -6.98
C LEU A 24 -3.16 -16.09 -5.92
N ILE A 25 -2.99 -15.08 -5.06
CA ILE A 25 -1.93 -15.07 -4.05
C ILE A 25 -2.61 -15.03 -2.69
N ARG A 26 -2.48 -16.10 -1.92
CA ARG A 26 -3.00 -16.16 -0.56
C ARG A 26 -1.91 -15.74 0.42
N VAL A 27 -2.18 -14.67 1.17
CA VAL A 27 -1.29 -14.18 2.23
C VAL A 27 -1.87 -14.57 3.59
N VAL A 28 -1.08 -15.26 4.41
CA VAL A 28 -1.47 -15.68 5.77
C VAL A 28 -0.40 -15.23 6.75
N ALA A 29 -0.78 -14.44 7.74
CA ALA A 29 0.09 -14.05 8.85
C ALA A 29 -0.08 -15.03 10.03
N ALA A 30 1.05 -15.51 10.54
CA ALA A 30 1.14 -16.30 11.75
C ALA A 30 1.74 -15.47 12.90
N GLU A 31 2.23 -16.13 13.96
CA GLU A 31 2.84 -15.45 15.10
C GLU A 31 4.15 -14.75 14.70
N LYS A 32 5.04 -15.44 13.97
CA LYS A 32 6.41 -14.97 13.66
C LYS A 32 6.70 -14.75 12.18
N GLU A 33 5.82 -15.22 11.30
CA GLU A 33 6.04 -15.22 9.86
C GLU A 33 4.78 -14.89 9.07
N VAL A 34 4.96 -14.46 7.83
CA VAL A 34 3.91 -14.30 6.83
C VAL A 34 4.23 -15.21 5.65
N THR A 35 3.27 -16.02 5.24
CA THR A 35 3.37 -16.90 4.07
C THR A 35 2.53 -16.33 2.93
N ALA A 36 3.16 -16.08 1.79
CA ALA A 36 2.49 -15.78 0.51
C ALA A 36 2.54 -17.03 -0.37
N THR A 37 1.38 -17.53 -0.80
CA THR A 37 1.26 -18.74 -1.63
C THR A 37 0.61 -18.40 -2.96
N PHE A 38 1.30 -18.69 -4.07
CA PHE A 38 0.70 -18.66 -5.40
C PHE A 38 -0.13 -19.93 -5.59
N LEU A 39 -1.44 -19.78 -5.63
CA LEU A 39 -2.39 -20.90 -5.60
C LEU A 39 -2.29 -21.87 -6.79
N PRO A 40 -2.01 -21.44 -8.04
CA PRO A 40 -1.99 -22.33 -9.19
C PRO A 40 -0.96 -23.47 -9.14
N ASP A 41 0.22 -23.24 -8.56
CA ASP A 41 1.29 -24.24 -8.48
C ASP A 41 1.75 -24.54 -7.04
N GLY A 42 1.16 -23.87 -6.04
CA GLY A 42 1.46 -24.06 -4.63
C GLY A 42 2.80 -23.47 -4.18
N ARG A 43 3.50 -22.73 -5.04
CA ARG A 43 4.77 -22.08 -4.68
C ARG A 43 4.54 -21.08 -3.57
N ARG A 44 5.42 -21.09 -2.57
CA ARG A 44 5.31 -20.23 -1.40
C ARG A 44 6.60 -19.51 -1.07
N TRP A 45 6.42 -18.32 -0.51
CA TRP A 45 7.46 -17.50 0.10
C TRP A 45 7.07 -17.25 1.55
N VAL A 46 8.05 -17.32 2.44
CA VAL A 46 7.87 -17.11 3.88
C VAL A 46 8.82 -16.01 4.30
N PHE A 47 8.28 -15.02 5.00
CA PHE A 47 9.01 -13.85 5.46
C PHE A 47 8.83 -13.69 6.97
N PRO A 48 9.81 -13.12 7.69
CA PRO A 48 9.59 -12.68 9.07
C PRO A 48 8.41 -11.71 9.12
N LYS A 49 7.56 -11.86 10.14
CA LYS A 49 6.34 -11.04 10.26
C LYS A 49 6.66 -9.56 10.38
N ASP A 50 7.70 -9.23 11.13
CA ASP A 50 8.11 -7.85 11.36
C ASP A 50 8.61 -7.18 10.08
N ASP A 51 9.03 -7.94 9.06
CA ASP A 51 9.52 -7.43 7.78
C ASP A 51 8.41 -7.26 6.73
N CYS A 52 7.14 -7.48 7.09
CA CYS A 52 6.03 -7.50 6.15
C CYS A 52 4.96 -6.45 6.44
N VAL A 53 4.35 -5.91 5.38
CA VAL A 53 3.13 -5.11 5.45
C VAL A 53 2.10 -5.74 4.53
N ILE A 54 0.95 -6.10 5.10
CA ILE A 54 -0.17 -6.66 4.35
C ILE A 54 -1.12 -5.52 4.00
N LEU A 55 -1.20 -5.18 2.72
CA LEU A 55 -1.97 -4.06 2.21
C LEU A 55 -3.32 -4.53 1.66
N PRO A 56 -4.43 -3.79 1.87
CA PRO A 56 -5.75 -4.11 1.36
C PRO A 56 -5.89 -3.76 -0.15
N VAL A 57 -4.95 -4.25 -0.96
CA VAL A 57 -4.87 -4.02 -2.40
C VAL A 57 -4.77 -5.35 -3.14
N ALA A 58 -5.24 -5.37 -4.39
CA ALA A 58 -5.21 -6.57 -5.22
C ALA A 58 -3.77 -6.91 -5.62
N ASN A 59 -2.97 -5.90 -5.97
CA ASN A 59 -1.56 -6.02 -6.31
C ASN A 59 -0.79 -4.86 -5.66
N THR A 60 0.53 -4.99 -5.53
CA THR A 60 1.43 -3.94 -5.06
C THR A 60 2.05 -3.15 -6.22
N THR A 61 1.27 -2.86 -7.27
CA THR A 61 1.74 -2.01 -8.39
C THR A 61 1.79 -0.55 -7.98
N ALA A 62 2.58 0.26 -8.69
CA ALA A 62 2.71 1.69 -8.40
C ALA A 62 1.36 2.42 -8.41
N GLU A 63 0.44 2.07 -9.29
CA GLU A 63 -0.90 2.71 -9.40
C GLU A 63 -1.77 2.40 -8.18
N LEU A 64 -1.80 1.14 -7.74
CA LEU A 64 -2.59 0.74 -6.58
C LEU A 64 -1.99 1.27 -5.28
N LEU A 65 -0.66 1.34 -5.20
CA LEU A 65 0.03 2.00 -4.09
C LEU A 65 -0.26 3.51 -4.06
N ALA A 66 -0.22 4.19 -5.21
CA ALA A 66 -0.56 5.61 -5.30
C ALA A 66 -1.99 5.89 -4.80
N ASN A 67 -2.95 5.05 -5.20
CA ASN A 67 -4.33 5.14 -4.70
C ASN A 67 -4.42 4.89 -3.19
N TRP A 68 -3.80 3.82 -2.68
CA TRP A 68 -3.83 3.49 -1.26
C TRP A 68 -3.20 4.60 -0.39
N ILE A 69 -2.05 5.12 -0.80
CA ILE A 69 -1.37 6.25 -0.15
C ILE A 69 -2.26 7.50 -0.21
N GLY A 70 -2.88 7.78 -1.36
CA GLY A 70 -3.77 8.92 -1.55
C GLY A 70 -4.97 8.89 -0.61
N MET A 71 -5.64 7.74 -0.51
CA MET A 71 -6.79 7.57 0.39
C MET A 71 -6.39 7.74 1.85
N ARG A 72 -5.26 7.13 2.27
CA ARG A 72 -4.70 7.30 3.63
C ARG A 72 -4.36 8.76 3.92
N LEU A 73 -3.73 9.46 2.97
CA LEU A 73 -3.35 10.87 3.13
C LEU A 73 -4.59 11.76 3.21
N LEU A 74 -5.59 11.52 2.37
CA LEU A 74 -6.84 12.28 2.34
C LEU A 74 -7.55 12.19 3.69
N SER A 75 -7.71 10.98 4.23
CA SER A 75 -8.29 10.77 5.57
C SER A 75 -7.46 11.41 6.68
N ALA A 76 -6.12 11.32 6.61
CA ALA A 76 -5.25 11.92 7.61
C ALA A 76 -5.29 13.46 7.60
N LEU A 77 -5.42 14.07 6.41
CA LEU A 77 -5.58 15.52 6.28
C LEU A 77 -6.93 15.97 6.82
N GLU A 78 -8.02 15.31 6.42
CA GLU A 78 -9.38 15.60 6.89
C GLU A 78 -9.47 15.53 8.41
N LEU A 79 -8.93 14.47 9.03
CA LEU A 79 -8.90 14.31 10.48
C LEU A 79 -8.12 15.43 11.19
N ARG A 80 -7.04 15.93 10.58
CA ARG A 80 -6.17 16.93 11.19
C ARG A 80 -6.64 18.36 11.01
N THR A 81 -7.20 18.70 9.86
CA THR A 81 -7.57 20.07 9.52
C THR A 81 -9.07 20.32 9.63
N GLY A 82 -9.88 19.26 9.76
CA GLY A 82 -11.34 19.35 9.70
C GLY A 82 -11.87 19.66 8.29
N SER A 83 -11.00 19.59 7.28
CA SER A 83 -11.34 19.92 5.89
C SER A 83 -10.70 18.94 4.93
N ARG A 84 -11.46 18.52 3.93
CA ARG A 84 -11.01 17.61 2.89
C ARG A 84 -10.62 18.41 1.64
N PRO A 85 -9.39 18.27 1.11
CA PRO A 85 -9.02 18.85 -0.18
C PRO A 85 -9.95 18.36 -1.29
N GLU A 86 -10.34 19.26 -2.19
CA GLU A 86 -11.17 18.95 -3.35
C GLU A 86 -10.46 18.01 -4.35
N ARG A 87 -9.12 18.10 -4.42
CA ARG A 87 -8.30 17.27 -5.31
C ARG A 87 -6.98 16.90 -4.63
N VAL A 88 -6.62 15.63 -4.73
CA VAL A 88 -5.31 15.10 -4.34
C VAL A 88 -4.78 14.25 -5.48
N GLN A 89 -3.55 14.49 -5.90
CA GLN A 89 -2.85 13.64 -6.86
C GLN A 89 -1.61 13.05 -6.17
N ILE A 90 -1.45 11.74 -6.27
CA ILE A 90 -0.30 10.98 -5.78
C ILE A 90 0.37 10.29 -6.95
N GLY A 91 1.69 10.45 -7.04
CA GLY A 91 2.54 9.67 -7.92
C GLY A 91 3.47 8.78 -7.09
N VAL A 92 3.61 7.53 -7.51
CA VAL A 92 4.62 6.59 -7.00
C VAL A 92 5.53 6.22 -8.16
N ASP A 93 6.83 6.48 -8.03
CA ASP A 93 7.85 6.04 -8.99
C ASP A 93 8.39 4.70 -8.54
N GLU A 94 8.14 3.64 -9.32
CA GLU A 94 8.67 2.31 -9.04
C GLU A 94 10.16 2.22 -9.38
N ASN A 95 10.56 2.83 -10.50
CA ASN A 95 11.94 2.76 -10.99
C ASN A 95 12.20 3.80 -12.09
N ASN A 96 12.90 4.88 -11.73
CA ASN A 96 13.46 5.90 -12.62
C ASN A 96 12.50 6.36 -13.73
N GLY A 97 11.32 6.87 -13.35
CA GLY A 97 10.34 7.43 -14.27
C GLY A 97 9.18 6.47 -14.62
N GLN A 98 9.08 5.34 -13.93
CA GLN A 98 7.96 4.40 -14.08
C GLN A 98 6.90 4.74 -13.03
N TRP A 99 6.04 5.69 -13.39
CA TRP A 99 5.07 6.26 -12.49
C TRP A 99 3.73 5.55 -12.52
N GLY A 100 3.23 5.21 -11.34
CA GLY A 100 1.80 5.02 -11.11
C GLY A 100 1.21 6.31 -10.54
N ILE A 101 0.18 6.85 -11.18
CA ILE A 101 -0.47 8.09 -10.76
C ILE A 101 -1.93 7.79 -10.39
N CYS A 102 -2.35 8.28 -9.23
CA CYS A 102 -3.75 8.27 -8.81
C CYS A 102 -4.21 9.70 -8.53
N GLU A 103 -5.41 10.01 -8.98
CA GLU A 103 -6.09 11.26 -8.69
C GLU A 103 -7.39 10.99 -7.93
N LEU A 104 -7.56 11.67 -6.81
CA LEU A 104 -8.73 11.61 -5.95
C LEU A 104 -9.41 12.97 -5.97
N THR A 105 -10.66 12.99 -6.38
CA THR A 105 -11.52 14.18 -6.37
C THR A 105 -12.58 14.05 -5.27
N GLY A 106 -13.01 15.18 -4.70
CA GLY A 106 -14.07 15.22 -3.70
C GLY A 106 -15.44 14.97 -4.33
N GLU A 107 -15.86 13.71 -4.36
CA GLU A 107 -17.29 13.33 -4.35
C GLU A 107 -17.67 12.79 -2.97
#